data_AF-A0A179S1P1-F1
#
_entry.id   AF-A0A179S1P1-F1
#
_cell.length_a   1.000
_cell.length_b   1.000
_cell.length_c   1.000
_cell.angle_alpha   90.00
_cell.angle_beta   90.00
_cell.angle_gamma   90.00
#
_symmetry.space_group_name_H-M   'P 1'
#
loop_
_entity.id
_entity.type
_entity.pdbx_description
1 polymer ?
#
loop_
_entity_poly.entity_id
_entity_poly.type
_entity_poly.pdbx_seq_one_letter_code
_entity_poly.pdbx_strand_id
1 'polypeptide(L)'
;MAMTPALMGEAVRRINCTAVGAWLEAWLAALGLPLPAAFDGNGEAVTPRASGVVLRIGAVSRVQGLPDPRDRLRLIAIEADAGAAMPLGLDAARETLATATAKLSTATVGGSPAELAAGDRRISFFIDGGRVIELRFLDGLVGFDRLLVARLGEPGDWRNPAER
;
A
#
# COMPACT_ATOMS: atom_id res chain seq x y z
N MET A 1 12.69 13.90 -5.26
CA MET A 1 12.06 14.34 -3.98
C MET A 1 12.16 13.16 -3.02
N ALA A 2 12.63 13.34 -1.79
CA ALA A 2 12.80 12.21 -0.87
C ALA A 2 11.43 11.62 -0.46
N MET A 3 11.37 10.30 -0.30
CA MET A 3 10.20 9.62 0.26
C MET A 3 9.95 10.09 1.70
N THR A 4 8.70 10.45 2.01
CA THR A 4 8.31 10.90 3.35
C THR A 4 7.15 10.07 3.91
N PRO A 5 6.99 9.99 5.24
CA PRO A 5 5.83 9.36 5.88
C PRO A 5 4.49 9.94 5.39
N ALA A 6 4.44 11.25 5.13
CA ALA A 6 3.24 11.92 4.64
C ALA A 6 2.85 11.46 3.22
N LEU A 7 3.84 11.30 2.33
CA LEU A 7 3.60 10.76 0.99
C LEU A 7 3.12 9.31 1.04
N MET A 8 3.71 8.48 1.91
CA MET A 8 3.26 7.10 2.10
C MET A 8 1.84 7.04 2.69
N GLY A 9 1.52 7.91 3.65
CA GLY A 9 0.16 8.05 4.16
C GLY A 9 -0.84 8.46 3.08
N GLU A 10 -0.46 9.38 2.19
CA GLU A 10 -1.29 9.74 1.03
C GLU A 10 -1.49 8.56 0.08
N ALA A 11 -0.45 7.77 -0.17
CA ALA A 11 -0.53 6.59 -0.99
C ALA A 11 -1.46 5.52 -0.39
N VAL A 12 -1.43 5.33 0.94
CA VAL A 12 -2.39 4.47 1.64
C VAL A 12 -3.84 4.95 1.42
N ARG A 13 -4.09 6.26 1.42
CA ARG A 13 -5.44 6.78 1.15
C ARG A 13 -5.86 6.56 -0.30
N ARG A 14 -4.96 6.73 -1.25
CA ARG A 14 -5.23 6.61 -2.70
C ARG A 14 -5.13 5.18 -3.23
N ILE A 15 -4.81 4.21 -2.37
CA ILE A 15 -4.69 2.81 -2.76
C ILE A 15 -6.01 2.31 -3.34
N ASN A 16 -5.91 1.65 -4.48
CA ASN A 16 -7.00 1.15 -5.30
C ASN A 16 -8.04 2.24 -5.68
N CYS A 17 -7.60 3.48 -5.89
CA CYS A 17 -8.47 4.55 -6.39
C CYS A 17 -8.17 4.87 -7.86
N THR A 18 -9.21 5.25 -8.61
CA THR A 18 -9.11 5.90 -9.92
C THR A 18 -9.11 7.42 -9.75
N ALA A 19 -8.91 8.18 -10.84
CA ALA A 19 -8.80 9.65 -10.78
C ALA A 19 -7.63 10.16 -9.91
N VAL A 20 -6.54 9.39 -9.90
CA VAL A 20 -5.30 9.71 -9.18
C VAL A 20 -4.09 9.77 -10.13
N GLY A 21 -4.30 9.81 -11.45
CA GLY A 21 -3.24 9.62 -12.44
C GLY A 21 -2.13 10.66 -12.35
N ALA A 22 -2.49 11.93 -12.24
CA ALA A 22 -1.51 13.01 -12.08
C ALA A 22 -0.70 12.89 -10.77
N TRP A 23 -1.35 12.48 -9.68
CA TRP A 23 -0.65 12.23 -8.41
C TRP A 23 0.27 11.02 -8.50
N LEU A 24 -0.19 9.92 -9.12
CA LEU A 24 0.58 8.70 -9.28
C LEU A 24 1.82 8.94 -10.15
N GLU A 25 1.68 9.69 -11.24
CA GLU A 25 2.80 10.10 -12.09
C GLU A 25 3.83 10.92 -11.31
N ALA A 26 3.39 11.93 -10.57
CA ALA A 26 4.28 12.76 -9.77
C ALA A 26 5.01 11.94 -8.68
N TRP A 27 4.33 10.97 -8.08
CA TRP A 27 4.94 10.09 -7.08
C TRP A 27 5.96 9.13 -7.69
N LEU A 28 5.65 8.51 -8.83
CA LEU A 28 6.59 7.67 -9.57
C LEU A 28 7.81 8.47 -10.02
N ALA A 29 7.62 9.68 -10.55
CA ALA A 29 8.71 10.57 -10.93
C ALA A 29 9.61 10.92 -9.73
N ALA A 30 9.02 11.13 -8.54
CA ALA A 30 9.78 11.35 -7.31
C ALA A 30 10.64 10.13 -6.90
N LEU A 31 10.20 8.92 -7.25
CA LEU A 31 10.93 7.66 -7.08
C LEU A 31 11.92 7.36 -8.23
N GLY A 32 12.00 8.21 -9.24
CA GLY A 32 12.80 7.95 -10.45
C GLY A 32 12.22 6.86 -11.35
N LEU A 33 10.92 6.61 -11.25
CA LEU A 33 10.20 5.60 -12.02
C LEU A 33 9.27 6.26 -13.05
N PRO A 34 9.13 5.69 -14.26
CA PRO A 34 8.13 6.13 -15.21
C PRO A 34 6.74 5.56 -14.89
N LEU A 35 5.70 6.15 -15.48
CA LEU A 35 4.41 5.45 -15.60
C LEU A 35 4.59 4.16 -16.42
N PRO A 36 3.97 3.04 -16.01
CA PRO A 36 4.02 1.82 -16.80
C PRO A 36 3.42 2.01 -18.20
N ALA A 37 4.17 1.63 -19.23
CA ALA A 37 3.70 1.63 -20.62
C ALA A 37 3.12 0.28 -21.05
N ALA A 38 3.36 -0.78 -20.28
CA ALA A 38 2.90 -2.13 -20.55
C ALA A 38 2.41 -2.80 -19.26
N PHE A 39 1.44 -3.68 -19.40
CA PHE A 39 0.82 -4.45 -18.33
C PHE A 39 0.86 -5.93 -18.71
N ASP A 40 0.90 -6.82 -17.71
CA ASP A 40 0.88 -8.26 -17.91
C ASP A 40 -0.52 -8.76 -18.33
N GLY A 41 -0.67 -10.09 -18.42
CA GLY A 41 -1.94 -10.72 -18.78
C GLY A 41 -3.09 -10.48 -17.79
N ASN A 42 -2.79 -10.00 -16.58
CA ASN A 42 -3.77 -9.61 -15.57
C ASN A 42 -4.07 -8.10 -15.59
N GLY A 43 -3.43 -7.34 -16.49
CA GLY A 43 -3.56 -5.89 -16.55
C GLY A 43 -2.80 -5.17 -15.42
N GLU A 44 -1.75 -5.81 -14.88
CA GLU A 44 -0.93 -5.27 -13.80
C GLU A 44 0.51 -5.01 -14.26
N ALA A 45 1.16 -4.03 -13.62
CA ALA A 45 2.56 -3.70 -13.81
C ALA A 45 3.21 -3.56 -12.42
N VAL A 46 4.37 -4.18 -12.26
CA VAL A 46 5.15 -4.12 -11.03
C VAL A 46 6.41 -3.30 -11.28
N THR A 47 6.66 -2.31 -10.43
CA THR A 47 7.86 -1.47 -10.55
C THR A 47 9.10 -2.20 -10.02
N PRO A 48 10.31 -1.85 -10.49
CA PRO A 48 11.53 -2.12 -9.73
C PRO A 48 11.44 -1.54 -8.32
N ARG A 49 12.24 -2.10 -7.39
CA ARG A 49 12.35 -1.55 -6.03
C ARG A 49 13.04 -0.20 -6.09
N ALA A 50 12.39 0.83 -5.53
CA ALA A 50 12.93 2.18 -5.42
C ALA A 50 12.62 2.74 -4.04
N SER A 51 13.61 3.31 -3.34
CA SER A 51 13.43 3.87 -1.98
C SER A 51 12.77 2.88 -0.99
N GLY A 52 13.14 1.60 -1.07
CA GLY A 52 12.60 0.55 -0.20
C GLY A 52 11.19 0.07 -0.55
N VAL A 53 10.59 0.55 -1.65
CA VAL A 53 9.23 0.17 -2.06
C VAL A 53 9.16 -0.47 -3.44
N VAL A 54 8.19 -1.36 -3.61
CA VAL A 54 7.74 -1.94 -4.88
C VAL A 54 6.26 -1.62 -5.04
N LEU A 55 5.88 -1.06 -6.19
CA LEU A 55 4.52 -0.65 -6.47
C LEU A 55 3.91 -1.59 -7.48
N ARG A 56 2.64 -1.97 -7.25
CA ARG A 56 1.83 -2.70 -8.21
C ARG A 56 0.76 -1.77 -8.72
N ILE A 57 0.71 -1.58 -10.03
CA ILE A 57 -0.15 -0.61 -10.71
C ILE A 57 -1.05 -1.36 -11.68
N GLY A 58 -2.34 -1.03 -11.70
CA GLY A 58 -3.29 -1.60 -12.65
C GLY A 58 -3.88 -0.53 -13.56
N ALA A 59 -4.38 -0.98 -14.71
CA ALA A 59 -5.19 -0.15 -15.60
C ALA A 59 -6.65 -0.61 -15.59
N VAL A 60 -7.59 0.31 -15.47
CA VAL A 60 -9.03 0.04 -15.63
C VAL A 60 -9.47 0.28 -17.07
N SER A 61 -10.02 -0.75 -17.69
CA SER A 61 -10.37 -0.73 -19.12
C SER A 61 -11.59 0.13 -19.46
N ARG A 62 -12.47 0.40 -18.47
CA ARG A 62 -13.79 1.03 -18.67
C ARG A 62 -14.19 1.89 -17.48
N VAL A 63 -13.60 3.07 -17.36
CA VAL A 63 -14.22 4.13 -16.53
C VAL A 63 -14.66 5.24 -17.47
N GLN A 64 -15.98 5.35 -17.66
CA GLN A 64 -16.59 6.44 -18.40
C GLN A 64 -16.41 7.74 -17.61
N GLY A 65 -16.14 8.86 -18.29
CA GLY A 65 -16.06 10.18 -17.65
C GLY A 65 -14.71 10.52 -17.01
N LEU A 66 -13.62 9.82 -17.36
CA LEU A 66 -12.25 10.25 -17.05
C LEU A 66 -11.64 10.97 -18.26
N PRO A 67 -11.45 12.31 -18.20
CA PRO A 67 -10.90 13.08 -19.31
C PRO A 67 -9.40 12.84 -19.49
N ASP A 68 -8.66 12.57 -18.41
CA ASP A 68 -7.24 12.24 -18.46
C ASP A 68 -7.05 10.71 -18.58
N PRO A 69 -6.36 10.21 -19.62
CA PRO A 69 -6.07 8.78 -19.75
C PRO A 69 -5.32 8.18 -18.55
N ARG A 70 -4.50 8.98 -17.85
CA ARG A 70 -3.72 8.53 -16.68
C ARG A 70 -4.61 8.20 -15.49
N ASP A 71 -5.82 8.77 -15.42
CA ASP A 71 -6.76 8.51 -14.33
C ASP A 71 -7.36 7.10 -14.38
N ARG A 72 -7.12 6.37 -15.47
CA ARG A 72 -7.40 4.94 -15.59
C ARG A 72 -6.36 4.08 -14.88
N LEU A 73 -5.27 4.67 -14.41
CA LEU A 73 -4.27 3.96 -13.63
C LEU A 73 -4.64 4.03 -12.16
N ARG A 74 -4.44 2.92 -11.47
CA ARG A 74 -4.63 2.80 -10.02
C ARG A 74 -3.43 2.13 -9.40
N LEU A 75 -3.10 2.55 -8.19
CA LEU A 75 -2.14 1.84 -7.35
C LEU A 75 -2.85 0.67 -6.69
N ILE A 76 -2.51 -0.57 -7.03
CA ILE A 76 -3.14 -1.78 -6.48
C ILE A 76 -2.56 -2.12 -5.10
N ALA A 77 -1.22 -2.13 -5.01
CA ALA A 77 -0.52 -2.49 -3.80
C ALA A 77 0.81 -1.75 -3.66
N ILE A 78 1.25 -1.63 -2.42
CA ILE A 78 2.59 -1.16 -2.05
C ILE A 78 3.23 -2.24 -1.21
N GLU A 79 4.39 -2.73 -1.62
CA GLU A 79 5.25 -3.55 -0.77
C GLU A 79 6.44 -2.71 -0.33
N ALA A 80 6.75 -2.70 0.97
CA ALA A 80 7.85 -1.95 1.54
C ALA A 80 8.72 -2.83 2.43
N ASP A 81 10.02 -2.56 2.46
CA ASP A 81 10.94 -3.07 3.48
C ASP A 81 11.14 -2.05 4.61
N ALA A 82 11.85 -2.43 5.66
CA ALA A 82 12.12 -1.58 6.82
C ALA A 82 12.89 -0.28 6.50
N GLY A 83 13.52 -0.16 5.33
CA GLY A 83 14.24 1.04 4.89
C GLY A 83 13.35 2.10 4.24
N ALA A 84 12.08 1.78 3.94
CA ALA A 84 11.14 2.73 3.37
C ALA A 84 10.60 3.73 4.41
N ALA A 85 10.06 4.85 3.93
CA ALA A 85 9.29 5.75 4.78
C ALA A 85 7.97 5.10 5.19
N MET A 86 7.73 5.00 6.50
CA MET A 86 6.59 4.28 7.06
C MET A 86 5.33 5.16 7.15
N PRO A 87 4.14 4.67 6.76
CA PRO A 87 2.90 5.41 6.89
C PRO A 87 2.33 5.37 8.31
N LEU A 88 1.35 6.23 8.57
CA LEU A 88 0.49 6.16 9.77
C LEU A 88 1.25 6.13 11.10
N GLY A 89 2.46 6.71 11.15
CA GLY A 89 3.29 6.72 12.35
C GLY A 89 3.87 5.35 12.73
N LEU A 90 3.88 4.38 11.81
CA LEU A 90 4.55 3.10 12.03
C LEU A 90 6.07 3.29 12.18
N ASP A 91 6.69 2.49 13.05
CA ASP A 91 8.15 2.49 13.27
C ASP A 91 8.71 1.08 13.00
N ALA A 92 9.25 0.85 11.80
CA ALA A 92 9.72 -0.47 11.39
C ALA A 92 10.74 -1.11 12.34
N ALA A 93 11.52 -0.32 13.07
CA ALA A 93 12.53 -0.84 13.99
C ALA A 93 11.97 -1.20 15.37
N ARG A 94 10.89 -0.55 15.80
CA ARG A 94 10.39 -0.63 17.19
C ARG A 94 8.90 -1.00 17.30
N GLU A 95 8.22 -1.21 16.18
CA GLU A 95 6.80 -1.55 16.20
C GLU A 95 6.55 -2.86 16.95
N THR A 96 5.58 -2.85 17.84
CA THR A 96 5.10 -4.07 18.50
C THR A 96 3.68 -4.36 18.02
N LEU A 97 3.18 -5.57 18.26
CA LEU A 97 1.78 -5.87 17.97
C LEU A 97 0.82 -4.92 18.71
N ALA A 98 1.12 -4.54 19.96
CA ALA A 98 0.29 -3.62 20.74
C ALA A 98 0.26 -2.22 20.12
N THR A 99 1.43 -1.69 19.72
CA THR A 99 1.52 -0.34 19.14
C THR A 99 1.00 -0.29 17.70
N ALA A 100 1.17 -1.35 16.90
CA ALA A 100 0.56 -1.48 15.58
C ALA A 100 -0.96 -1.52 15.67
N THR A 101 -1.51 -2.33 16.58
CA THR A 101 -2.96 -2.42 16.85
C THR A 101 -3.54 -1.05 17.22
N ALA A 102 -2.83 -0.29 18.07
CA ALA A 102 -3.26 1.05 18.47
C ALA A 102 -3.27 2.08 17.32
N LYS A 103 -2.37 1.94 16.34
CA LYS A 103 -2.25 2.86 15.19
C LYS A 103 -3.14 2.47 14.01
N LEU A 104 -3.37 1.16 13.82
CA LEU A 104 -4.01 0.62 12.62
C LEU A 104 -5.45 0.20 12.90
N SER A 105 -5.64 -0.90 13.63
CA SER A 105 -6.95 -1.47 13.92
C SER A 105 -6.83 -2.65 14.88
N THR A 106 -7.91 -2.95 15.61
CA THR A 106 -8.07 -4.21 16.36
C THR A 106 -8.59 -5.35 15.48
N ALA A 107 -9.18 -5.05 14.31
CA ALA A 107 -9.60 -6.03 13.34
C ALA A 107 -8.37 -6.59 12.63
N THR A 108 -7.96 -7.80 13.00
CA THR A 108 -6.72 -8.43 12.52
C THR A 108 -6.92 -9.90 12.14
N VAL A 109 -6.03 -10.39 11.26
CA VAL A 109 -5.87 -11.80 10.93
C VAL A 109 -4.38 -12.15 11.00
N GLY A 110 -4.06 -13.32 11.53
CA GLY A 110 -2.69 -13.79 11.76
C GLY A 110 -2.21 -13.54 13.19
N GLY A 111 -1.03 -14.07 13.51
CA GLY A 111 -0.41 -13.92 14.84
C GLY A 111 -0.99 -14.86 15.90
N SER A 112 -1.73 -15.89 15.52
CA SER A 112 -2.16 -16.94 16.46
C SER A 112 -0.95 -17.72 16.99
N PRO A 113 -1.04 -18.34 18.20
CA PRO A 113 0.06 -19.12 18.75
C PRO A 113 0.57 -20.22 17.82
N ALA A 114 -0.32 -20.85 17.05
CA ALA A 114 0.06 -21.90 16.09
C ALA A 114 0.83 -21.34 14.88
N GLU A 115 0.41 -20.20 14.34
CA GLU A 115 1.12 -19.53 13.23
C GLU A 115 2.50 -19.05 13.67
N LEU A 116 2.58 -18.43 14.85
CA LEU A 116 3.84 -17.96 15.42
C LEU A 116 4.80 -19.12 15.70
N ALA A 117 4.29 -20.25 16.22
CA ALA A 117 5.09 -21.46 16.42
C ALA A 117 5.57 -22.08 15.08
N ALA A 118 4.82 -21.89 14.00
CA ALA A 118 5.21 -22.25 12.64
C ALA A 118 6.15 -21.22 11.98
N GLY A 119 6.49 -20.13 12.68
CA GLY A 119 7.36 -19.06 12.18
C GLY A 119 6.65 -18.00 11.31
N ASP A 120 5.33 -18.12 11.12
CA ASP A 120 4.54 -17.13 10.40
C ASP A 120 4.18 -15.96 11.32
N ARG A 121 4.88 -14.84 11.08
CA ARG A 121 4.76 -13.59 11.86
C ARG A 121 4.06 -12.50 11.08
N ARG A 122 3.28 -12.89 10.05
CA ARG A 122 2.46 -11.97 9.28
C ARG A 122 1.16 -11.70 10.00
N ILE A 123 0.84 -10.42 10.14
CA ILE A 123 -0.41 -9.96 10.74
C ILE A 123 -1.00 -8.90 9.83
N SER A 124 -2.21 -9.17 9.35
CA SER A 124 -3.00 -8.26 8.53
C SER A 124 -3.93 -7.44 9.41
N PHE A 125 -3.91 -6.12 9.25
CA PHE A 125 -4.75 -5.14 9.92
C PHE A 125 -5.76 -4.56 8.93
N PHE A 126 -7.04 -4.65 9.25
CA PHE A 126 -8.14 -4.14 8.42
C PHE A 126 -8.55 -2.76 8.92
N ILE A 127 -8.35 -1.74 8.10
CA ILE A 127 -8.62 -0.34 8.43
C ILE A 127 -9.75 0.21 7.54
N ASP A 128 -10.26 1.39 7.89
CA ASP A 128 -11.39 2.02 7.22
C ASP A 128 -11.22 2.17 5.70
N GLY A 129 -12.34 2.08 4.98
CA GLY A 129 -12.38 2.15 3.51
C GLY A 129 -11.95 0.85 2.82
N GLY A 130 -11.90 -0.28 3.53
CA GLY A 130 -11.55 -1.59 2.99
C GLY A 130 -10.05 -1.79 2.79
N ARG A 131 -9.23 -0.97 3.42
CA ARG A 131 -7.77 -1.03 3.32
C ARG A 131 -7.22 -2.12 4.23
N VAL A 132 -6.12 -2.72 3.79
CA VAL A 132 -5.39 -3.73 4.54
C VAL A 132 -3.94 -3.31 4.59
N ILE A 133 -3.37 -3.37 5.80
CA ILE A 133 -1.94 -3.26 6.03
C ILE A 133 -1.49 -4.57 6.64
N GLU A 134 -0.63 -5.32 5.95
CA GLU A 134 0.01 -6.50 6.51
C GLU A 134 1.43 -6.14 6.94
N LEU A 135 1.81 -6.54 8.16
CA LEU A 135 3.16 -6.42 8.68
C LEU A 135 3.73 -7.82 8.89
N ARG A 136 4.99 -8.03 8.49
CA ARG A 136 5.75 -9.23 8.88
C ARG A 136 6.71 -8.86 10.01
N PHE A 137 6.32 -9.21 11.24
CA PHE A 137 7.11 -8.92 12.42
C PHE A 137 8.41 -9.73 12.46
N LEU A 138 9.43 -9.14 13.09
CA LEU A 138 10.68 -9.82 13.42
C LEU A 138 10.47 -10.82 14.55
N ASP A 139 11.52 -11.58 14.86
CA ASP A 139 11.47 -12.56 15.93
C ASP A 139 11.32 -11.84 17.26
N GLY A 140 10.52 -12.41 18.18
CA GLY A 140 10.11 -11.72 19.40
C GLY A 140 9.05 -10.61 19.21
N LEU A 141 8.48 -10.45 18.01
CA LEU A 141 7.39 -9.51 17.70
C LEU A 141 7.69 -8.02 17.97
N VAL A 142 8.97 -7.63 17.82
CA VAL A 142 9.43 -6.24 17.91
C VAL A 142 10.14 -5.86 16.63
N GLY A 143 9.64 -4.82 15.96
CA GLY A 143 10.01 -4.43 14.61
C GLY A 143 9.37 -5.32 13.54
N PHE A 144 9.39 -4.84 12.30
CA PHE A 144 8.96 -5.59 11.12
C PHE A 144 9.91 -5.33 9.96
N ASP A 145 10.06 -6.31 9.08
CA ASP A 145 10.95 -6.21 7.91
C ASP A 145 10.21 -6.07 6.58
N ARG A 146 8.89 -6.26 6.60
CA ARG A 146 8.01 -6.11 5.45
C ARG A 146 6.67 -5.48 5.84
N LEU A 147 6.21 -4.61 4.96
CA LEU A 147 4.88 -4.03 4.96
C LEU A 147 4.23 -4.25 3.59
N LEU A 148 2.94 -4.61 3.57
CA LEU A 148 2.10 -4.62 2.38
C LEU A 148 0.89 -3.72 2.63
N VAL A 149 0.58 -2.84 1.68
CA VAL A 149 -0.65 -2.03 1.67
C VAL A 149 -1.49 -2.42 0.47
N ALA A 150 -2.78 -2.64 0.68
CA ALA A 150 -3.77 -2.85 -0.38
C ALA A 150 -5.14 -2.29 0.04
N ARG A 151 -6.11 -2.31 -0.87
CA ARG A 151 -7.54 -2.11 -0.56
C ARG A 151 -8.37 -3.17 -1.26
N LEU A 152 -9.22 -3.82 -0.48
CA LEU A 152 -10.15 -4.85 -0.92
C LEU A 152 -11.35 -4.23 -1.66
N GLY A 153 -11.93 -5.01 -2.57
CA GLY A 153 -13.10 -4.62 -3.35
C GLY A 153 -12.76 -3.85 -4.63
N GLU A 154 -13.81 -3.31 -5.23
CA GLU A 154 -13.72 -2.53 -6.47
C GLU A 154 -12.98 -1.21 -6.25
N PRO A 155 -12.29 -0.67 -7.28
CA PRO A 155 -11.61 0.60 -7.13
C PRO A 155 -12.60 1.75 -6.95
N GLY A 156 -12.32 2.63 -5.97
CA GLY A 156 -13.12 3.84 -5.74
C GLY A 156 -12.73 4.99 -6.67
N ASP A 157 -13.64 5.95 -6.89
CA ASP A 157 -13.32 7.23 -7.51
C ASP A 157 -12.81 8.22 -6.46
N TRP A 158 -11.52 8.60 -6.56
CA TRP A 158 -10.92 9.56 -5.61
C TRP A 158 -11.63 10.91 -5.58
N ARG A 159 -12.38 11.28 -6.63
CA ARG A 159 -13.15 12.52 -6.66
C ARG A 159 -14.37 12.44 -5.76
N ASN A 160 -14.97 11.26 -5.58
CA ASN A 160 -16.13 11.03 -4.73
C ASN A 160 -15.73 10.82 -3.26
N PRO A 161 -16.04 11.76 -2.33
CA PRO A 161 -15.67 11.62 -0.92
C PRO A 161 -16.18 10.37 -0.23
N ALA A 162 -17.30 9.80 -0.66
CA ALA A 162 -17.87 8.58 -0.09
C ALA A 162 -17.07 7.31 -0.45
N GLU A 163 -16.22 7.38 -1.48
CA GLU A 163 -15.42 6.27 -1.99
C GLU A 163 -13.93 6.40 -1.66
N ARG A 164 -13.55 7.50 -0.99
CA ARG A 164 -12.20 7.80 -0.49
C ARG A 164 -11.83 7.03 0.76
#